data_AF-A0A3D5B7S0-F1
#
_entry.id   AF-A0A3D5B7S0-F1
#
_cell.length_a   1.000
_cell.length_b   1.000
_cell.length_c   1.000
_cell.angle_alpha   90.00
_cell.angle_beta   90.00
_cell.angle_gamma   90.00
#
_symmetry.space_group_name_H-M   'P 1'
#
loop_
_entity.id
_entity.type
_entity.pdbx_description
1 polymer ?
#
loop_
_entity_poly.entity_id
_entity_poly.type
_entity_poly.pdbx_seq_one_letter_code
_entity_poly.pdbx_strand_id
1 'polypeptide(L)'
;MKIKSQSEPLLSFFKALSDANRLKLVGLLAQKEASVEELAAVLEISASTVSHHLSILSDIGLVSARVDGYYNIYRLETDELERMAQSLLAQETLPEVVEGLDPKAYDRKILKDYLAPDGAIAKIPTNHRKLEVILGYIAEKFEFNRTYTEKEVNAIIGALNPDISGLRRDLISAKYLGREKDGSAYWRVKGEG
;
A
#
# COMPACT_ATOMS: atom_id res chain seq x y z
N MET A 1 21.81 -12.82 -6.03
CA MET A 1 20.64 -13.33 -6.75
C MET A 1 19.53 -12.28 -6.62
N LYS A 2 19.31 -11.45 -7.65
CA LYS A 2 18.23 -10.44 -7.62
C LYS A 2 16.91 -11.19 -7.73
N ILE A 3 16.03 -11.03 -6.74
CA ILE A 3 14.65 -11.47 -6.84
C ILE A 3 14.07 -10.72 -8.05
N LYS A 4 13.83 -11.41 -9.17
CA LYS A 4 13.01 -10.83 -10.25
C LYS A 4 11.66 -10.58 -9.62
N SER A 5 11.26 -9.32 -9.49
CA SER A 5 9.95 -9.01 -8.94
C SER A 5 8.90 -9.64 -9.85
N GLN A 6 7.92 -10.32 -9.26
CA GLN A 6 6.76 -10.84 -10.01
C GLN A 6 6.00 -9.73 -10.77
N SER A 7 6.37 -8.46 -10.56
CA SER A 7 5.83 -7.28 -11.23
C SER A 7 6.42 -6.97 -12.62
N GLU A 8 7.51 -7.59 -13.10
CA GLU A 8 8.09 -7.27 -14.42
C GLU A 8 7.16 -7.61 -15.61
N PRO A 9 6.56 -8.82 -15.68
CA PRO A 9 5.58 -9.15 -16.73
C PRO A 9 4.32 -8.28 -16.64
N LEU A 10 3.82 -8.06 -15.42
CA LEU A 10 2.65 -7.23 -15.14
C LEU A 10 2.87 -5.78 -15.57
N LEU A 11 4.04 -5.23 -15.25
CA LEU A 11 4.42 -3.86 -15.64
C LEU A 11 4.54 -3.72 -17.15
N SER A 12 5.13 -4.72 -17.83
CA SER A 12 5.25 -4.73 -19.29
C SER A 12 3.87 -4.77 -19.95
N PHE A 13 2.96 -5.62 -19.43
CA PHE A 13 1.58 -5.72 -19.90
C PHE A 13 0.83 -4.40 -19.78
N PHE A 14 0.81 -3.78 -18.59
CA PHE A 14 0.09 -2.53 -18.39
C PHE A 14 0.75 -1.32 -19.09
N LYS A 15 2.08 -1.32 -19.28
CA LYS A 15 2.76 -0.33 -20.13
C LYS A 15 2.33 -0.45 -21.59
N ALA A 16 2.22 -1.67 -22.10
CA ALA A 16 1.68 -1.90 -23.43
C ALA A 16 0.23 -1.39 -23.52
N LEU A 17 -0.60 -1.53 -22.49
CA LEU A 17 -1.97 -0.97 -22.50
C LEU A 17 -2.06 0.55 -22.30
N SER A 18 -1.01 1.22 -21.81
CA SER A 18 -1.00 2.65 -21.49
C SER A 18 -0.89 3.57 -22.73
N ASP A 19 -1.70 3.31 -23.75
CA ASP A 19 -1.80 4.10 -24.98
C ASP A 19 -3.25 4.14 -25.49
N ALA A 20 -3.71 5.34 -25.87
CA ALA A 20 -5.10 5.55 -26.23
C ALA A 20 -5.53 4.77 -27.48
N ASN A 21 -4.66 4.62 -28.49
CA ASN A 21 -5.00 3.88 -29.71
C ASN A 21 -5.02 2.38 -29.45
N ARG A 22 -4.10 1.85 -28.63
CA ARG A 22 -4.14 0.44 -28.21
C ARG A 22 -5.38 0.10 -27.40
N LEU A 23 -5.83 0.97 -26.51
CA LEU A 23 -7.10 0.78 -25.79
C LEU A 23 -8.31 0.78 -26.73
N LYS A 24 -8.33 1.68 -27.73
CA LYS A 24 -9.38 1.68 -28.75
C LYS A 24 -9.36 0.40 -29.60
N LEU A 25 -8.19 -0.07 -30.03
CA LEU A 25 -8.03 -1.33 -30.77
C LEU A 25 -8.55 -2.51 -29.97
N VAL A 26 -8.18 -2.62 -28.69
CA VAL A 26 -8.71 -3.65 -27.77
C VAL A 26 -10.23 -3.55 -27.68
N GLY A 27 -10.78 -2.34 -27.52
CA GLY A 27 -12.24 -2.13 -27.46
C GLY A 27 -12.97 -2.51 -28.75
N LEU A 28 -12.37 -2.26 -29.92
CA LEU A 28 -12.93 -2.69 -31.22
C LEU A 28 -12.88 -4.21 -31.37
N LEU A 29 -11.74 -4.83 -31.06
CA LEU A 29 -11.53 -6.28 -31.15
C LEU A 29 -12.36 -7.08 -30.12
N ALA A 30 -12.74 -6.44 -29.01
CA ALA A 30 -13.68 -7.02 -28.05
C ALA A 30 -15.09 -7.20 -28.64
N GLN A 31 -15.45 -6.42 -29.66
CA GLN A 31 -16.76 -6.52 -30.32
C GLN A 31 -16.73 -7.50 -31.50
N LYS A 32 -15.67 -7.43 -32.31
CA LYS A 32 -15.53 -8.25 -33.52
C LYS A 32 -14.07 -8.34 -33.94
N GLU A 33 -13.68 -9.52 -34.43
CA GLU A 33 -12.42 -9.72 -35.14
C GLU A 33 -12.37 -8.85 -36.41
N ALA A 34 -11.20 -8.28 -36.71
CA ALA A 34 -11.04 -7.31 -37.79
C ALA A 34 -9.63 -7.34 -38.40
N SER A 35 -9.53 -6.92 -39.66
CA SER A 35 -8.26 -6.70 -40.37
C SER A 35 -7.59 -5.39 -39.95
N VAL A 36 -6.31 -5.25 -40.31
CA VAL A 36 -5.54 -4.00 -40.09
C VAL A 36 -6.21 -2.82 -40.80
N GLU A 37 -6.68 -3.04 -42.03
CA GLU A 37 -7.30 -2.03 -42.87
C GLU A 37 -8.63 -1.53 -42.30
N GLU A 38 -9.47 -2.43 -41.79
CA GLU A 38 -10.73 -2.07 -41.12
C GLU A 38 -10.47 -1.26 -39.85
N LEU A 39 -9.52 -1.70 -39.02
CA LEU A 39 -9.15 -1.01 -37.78
C LEU A 39 -8.55 0.39 -38.06
N ALA A 40 -7.72 0.51 -39.10
CA ALA A 40 -7.15 1.77 -39.55
C ALA A 40 -8.22 2.75 -40.03
N ALA A 41 -9.20 2.26 -40.80
CA ALA A 41 -10.31 3.06 -41.29
C ALA A 41 -11.19 3.59 -40.14
N VAL A 42 -11.51 2.75 -39.14
CA VAL A 42 -12.34 3.15 -37.99
C VAL A 42 -11.63 4.14 -37.07
N LEU A 43 -10.31 3.98 -36.88
CA LEU A 43 -9.53 4.85 -35.99
C LEU A 43 -8.97 6.09 -36.68
N GLU A 44 -9.15 6.23 -37.99
CA GLU A 44 -8.61 7.32 -38.82
C GLU A 44 -7.09 7.49 -38.67
N ILE A 45 -6.36 6.36 -38.60
CA ILE A 45 -4.89 6.33 -38.52
C ILE A 45 -4.31 5.41 -39.59
N SER A 46 -3.00 5.48 -39.82
CA SER A 46 -2.36 4.66 -40.85
C SER A 46 -2.36 3.16 -40.50
N ALA A 47 -2.46 2.30 -41.52
CA ALA A 47 -2.33 0.85 -41.37
C ALA A 47 -0.98 0.44 -40.77
N SER A 48 0.09 1.20 -41.05
CA SER A 48 1.41 0.97 -40.43
C SER A 48 1.38 1.23 -38.93
N THR A 49 0.67 2.27 -38.49
CA THR A 49 0.50 2.60 -37.06
C THR A 49 -0.33 1.54 -36.36
N VAL A 50 -1.43 1.07 -36.98
CA VAL A 50 -2.23 -0.04 -36.45
C VAL A 50 -1.41 -1.32 -36.33
N SER A 51 -0.66 -1.68 -37.38
CA SER A 51 0.21 -2.87 -37.36
C SER A 51 1.24 -2.81 -36.24
N HIS A 52 1.86 -1.64 -36.03
CA HIS A 52 2.79 -1.45 -34.92
C HIS A 52 2.12 -1.64 -33.56
N HIS A 53 0.94 -1.06 -33.35
CA HIS A 53 0.17 -1.25 -32.12
C HIS A 53 -0.25 -2.71 -31.91
N LEU A 54 -0.71 -3.40 -32.95
CA LEU A 54 -1.08 -4.81 -32.90
C LEU A 54 0.11 -5.73 -32.63
N SER A 55 1.30 -5.41 -33.15
CA SER A 55 2.53 -6.14 -32.81
C SER A 55 2.82 -6.07 -31.31
N ILE A 56 2.77 -4.87 -30.72
CA ILE A 56 2.99 -4.69 -29.27
C ILE A 56 1.95 -5.46 -28.45
N LEU A 57 0.68 -5.45 -28.89
CA LEU A 57 -0.39 -6.20 -28.23
C LEU A 57 -0.23 -7.72 -28.40
N SER A 58 0.33 -8.17 -29.52
CA SER A 58 0.61 -9.59 -29.78
C SER A 58 1.82 -10.09 -28.99
N ASP A 59 2.85 -9.25 -28.81
CA ASP A 59 4.03 -9.54 -27.99
C ASP A 59 3.67 -9.84 -26.53
N ILE A 60 2.60 -9.20 -26.02
CA ILE A 60 2.06 -9.46 -24.67
C ILE A 60 0.95 -10.52 -24.66
N GLY A 61 0.66 -11.16 -25.80
CA GLY A 61 -0.37 -12.20 -25.93
C GLY A 61 -1.81 -11.70 -25.90
N LEU A 62 -2.06 -10.39 -25.90
CA LEU A 62 -3.41 -9.84 -25.78
C LEU A 62 -4.21 -9.89 -27.10
N VAL A 63 -3.52 -10.01 -28.23
CA VAL A 63 -4.16 -10.27 -29.53
C VAL A 63 -3.43 -11.37 -30.28
N SER A 64 -4.18 -12.10 -31.09
CA SER A 64 -3.62 -13.04 -32.07
C SER A 64 -4.16 -12.73 -33.47
N ALA A 65 -3.45 -13.23 -34.49
CA ALA A 65 -3.83 -13.06 -35.88
C ALA A 65 -3.95 -14.41 -36.57
N ARG A 66 -4.91 -14.51 -37.50
CA ARG A 66 -4.99 -15.62 -38.47
C ARG A 66 -5.01 -15.08 -39.88
N VAL A 67 -4.48 -15.85 -40.83
CA VAL A 67 -4.56 -15.53 -42.24
C VAL A 67 -5.94 -15.92 -42.76
N ASP A 68 -6.64 -14.98 -43.38
CA ASP A 68 -7.91 -15.19 -44.08
C ASP A 68 -7.82 -14.55 -45.48
N GLY A 69 -7.57 -15.40 -46.48
CA GLY A 69 -7.25 -14.96 -47.83
C GLY A 69 -5.98 -14.11 -47.88
N TYR A 70 -6.13 -12.84 -48.25
CA TYR A 70 -5.03 -11.86 -48.34
C TYR A 70 -4.84 -11.04 -47.06
N TYR A 71 -5.73 -11.20 -46.07
CA TYR A 71 -5.77 -10.36 -44.88
C TYR A 71 -5.34 -11.12 -43.63
N ASN A 72 -4.71 -10.41 -42.70
CA ASN A 72 -4.52 -10.89 -41.34
C ASN A 72 -5.69 -10.40 -40.48
N ILE A 73 -6.50 -11.32 -40.00
CA ILE A 73 -7.64 -11.05 -39.12
C ILE A 73 -7.19 -11.19 -37.68
N TYR A 74 -7.29 -10.09 -36.93
CA TYR A 74 -6.91 -10.03 -35.52
C TYR A 74 -8.11 -10.29 -34.61
N ARG A 75 -7.84 -10.92 -33.47
CA ARG A 75 -8.82 -11.15 -32.41
C ARG A 75 -8.23 -10.83 -31.03
N LEU A 76 -9.09 -10.48 -30.09
CA LEU A 76 -8.72 -10.29 -28.69
C LEU A 76 -8.60 -11.64 -27.98
N GLU A 77 -7.55 -11.83 -27.20
CA GLU A 77 -7.36 -12.99 -26.31
C GLU A 77 -7.74 -12.58 -24.89
N THR A 78 -9.00 -12.81 -24.49
CA THR A 78 -9.54 -12.36 -23.19
C THR A 78 -8.89 -13.05 -22.00
N ASP A 79 -8.48 -14.30 -22.16
CA ASP A 79 -7.84 -15.10 -21.10
C ASP A 79 -6.54 -14.47 -20.61
N GLU A 80 -5.81 -13.79 -21.50
CA GLU A 80 -4.59 -13.06 -21.16
C GLU A 80 -4.90 -11.90 -20.22
N LEU A 81 -5.92 -11.12 -20.55
CA LEU A 81 -6.34 -9.97 -19.76
C LEU A 81 -6.84 -10.41 -18.38
N GLU A 82 -7.63 -11.47 -18.31
CA GLU A 82 -8.11 -12.06 -17.05
C GLU A 82 -6.96 -12.54 -16.18
N ARG A 83 -5.99 -13.25 -16.77
CA ARG A 83 -4.82 -13.75 -16.04
C ARG A 83 -3.99 -12.60 -15.46
N MET A 84 -3.77 -11.54 -16.23
CA MET A 84 -3.02 -10.37 -15.75
C MET A 84 -3.79 -9.61 -14.66
N ALA A 85 -5.11 -9.48 -14.78
CA ALA A 85 -5.95 -8.91 -13.74
C ALA A 85 -5.91 -9.72 -12.44
N GLN A 86 -6.00 -11.05 -12.52
CA GLN A 86 -5.86 -11.95 -11.36
C GLN A 86 -4.47 -11.82 -10.71
N SER A 87 -3.41 -11.75 -11.51
CA SER A 87 -2.04 -11.54 -11.02
C SER A 87 -1.87 -10.19 -10.29
N LEU A 88 -2.48 -9.11 -10.78
CA LEU A 88 -2.49 -7.81 -10.09
C LEU A 88 -3.19 -7.86 -8.73
N LEU A 89 -4.28 -8.63 -8.64
CA LEU A 89 -5.08 -8.76 -7.42
C LEU A 89 -4.52 -9.81 -6.43
N ALA A 90 -3.54 -10.61 -6.85
CA ALA A 90 -2.92 -11.61 -5.99
C ALA A 90 -2.06 -10.94 -4.90
N GLN A 91 -2.21 -11.43 -3.67
CA GLN A 91 -1.52 -10.88 -2.48
C GLN A 91 0.01 -10.99 -2.57
N GLU A 92 0.53 -11.95 -3.34
CA GLU A 92 1.97 -12.21 -3.52
C GLU A 92 2.67 -11.19 -4.42
N THR A 93 1.91 -10.46 -5.25
CA THR A 93 2.44 -9.44 -6.16
C THR A 93 2.67 -8.09 -5.47
N LEU A 94 2.18 -7.94 -4.22
CA LEU A 94 2.23 -6.71 -3.41
C LEU A 94 2.83 -6.89 -1.99
N PRO A 95 3.90 -7.68 -1.73
CA PRO A 95 4.34 -7.94 -0.35
C PRO A 95 4.76 -6.68 0.41
N GLU A 96 5.47 -5.75 -0.25
CA GLU A 96 5.96 -4.52 0.38
C GLU A 96 4.85 -3.48 0.62
N VAL A 97 3.79 -3.49 -0.20
CA VAL A 97 2.68 -2.52 -0.08
C VAL A 97 1.66 -2.98 0.97
N VAL A 98 1.44 -4.30 1.08
CA VAL A 98 0.56 -4.86 2.12
C VAL A 98 1.16 -4.65 3.51
N GLU A 99 2.49 -4.77 3.67
CA GLU A 99 3.15 -4.34 4.91
C GLU A 99 2.96 -2.84 5.18
N GLY A 100 2.99 -1.98 4.16
CA GLY A 100 2.73 -0.54 4.33
C GLY A 100 1.29 -0.17 4.70
N LEU A 101 0.32 -1.06 4.46
CA LEU A 101 -1.08 -0.93 4.87
C LEU A 101 -1.35 -1.53 6.26
N ASP A 102 -0.40 -2.25 6.85
CA ASP A 102 -0.43 -2.64 8.26
C ASP A 102 -0.31 -1.37 9.12
N PRO A 103 -1.28 -1.04 9.98
CA PRO A 103 -1.15 0.05 10.96
C PRO A 103 0.18 -0.02 11.71
N LYS A 104 0.72 -1.22 11.97
CA LYS A 104 2.00 -1.38 12.65
C LYS A 104 3.18 -0.88 11.81
N ALA A 105 3.15 -0.89 10.48
CA ALA A 105 4.26 -0.33 9.68
C ALA A 105 4.29 1.19 9.72
N TYR A 106 3.12 1.82 9.63
CA TYR A 106 2.99 3.26 9.84
C TYR A 106 3.42 3.65 11.26
N ASP A 107 3.00 2.89 12.26
CA ASP A 107 3.40 3.10 13.66
C ASP A 107 4.91 2.91 13.83
N ARG A 108 5.51 1.83 13.28
CA ARG A 108 6.97 1.61 13.27
C ARG A 108 7.72 2.79 12.67
N LYS A 109 7.23 3.36 11.56
CA LYS A 109 7.81 4.54 10.94
C LYS A 109 7.72 5.76 11.86
N ILE A 110 6.55 6.01 12.46
CA ILE A 110 6.40 7.10 13.43
C ILE A 110 7.38 6.92 14.59
N LEU A 111 7.47 5.73 15.19
CA LEU A 111 8.42 5.48 16.26
C LEU A 111 9.86 5.77 15.80
N LYS A 112 10.26 5.34 14.60
CA LYS A 112 11.58 5.66 14.05
C LYS A 112 11.83 7.16 13.87
N ASP A 113 10.83 7.93 13.47
CA ASP A 113 10.96 9.36 13.20
C ASP A 113 11.03 10.22 14.49
N TYR A 114 10.52 9.71 15.61
CA TYR A 114 10.37 10.46 16.86
C TYR A 114 11.17 9.89 18.04
N LEU A 115 11.65 8.65 17.97
CA LEU A 115 12.52 8.05 18.97
C LEU A 115 13.99 8.18 18.57
N ALA A 116 14.83 8.43 19.56
CA ALA A 116 16.27 8.28 19.46
C ALA A 116 16.65 6.78 19.43
N PRO A 117 17.88 6.42 18.98
CA PRO A 117 18.32 5.02 18.90
C PRO A 117 18.29 4.25 20.22
N ASP A 118 18.37 4.95 21.36
CA ASP A 118 18.28 4.40 22.72
C ASP A 118 16.83 4.22 23.19
N GLY A 119 15.84 4.62 22.39
CA GLY A 119 14.42 4.53 22.68
C GLY A 119 13.85 5.74 23.44
N ALA A 120 14.63 6.80 23.67
CA ALA A 120 14.14 8.05 24.23
C ALA A 120 13.29 8.83 23.21
N ILE A 121 12.30 9.59 23.66
CA ILE A 121 11.44 10.38 22.78
C ILE A 121 12.17 11.68 22.47
N ALA A 122 12.71 11.82 21.26
CA ALA A 122 13.49 12.97 20.84
C ALA A 122 12.62 14.23 20.65
N LYS A 123 11.36 14.04 20.22
CA LYS A 123 10.39 15.12 20.03
C LYS A 123 8.97 14.59 20.26
N ILE A 124 8.11 15.40 20.86
CA ILE A 124 6.68 15.08 21.01
C ILE A 124 5.93 15.56 19.75
N PRO A 125 5.18 14.69 19.06
CA PRO A 125 4.36 15.09 17.92
C PRO A 125 3.19 15.99 18.35
N THR A 126 2.85 17.00 17.54
CA THR A 126 1.63 17.80 17.71
C THR A 126 0.40 17.20 16.99
N ASN A 127 0.63 16.33 16.01
CA ASN A 127 -0.44 15.63 15.32
C ASN A 127 -1.00 14.52 16.24
N HIS A 128 -2.32 14.55 16.46
CA HIS A 128 -3.00 13.64 17.38
C HIS A 128 -2.73 12.16 17.10
N ARG A 129 -2.82 11.73 15.83
CA ARG A 129 -2.60 10.32 15.46
C ARG A 129 -1.16 9.87 15.72
N LYS A 130 -0.18 10.73 15.44
CA LYS A 130 1.24 10.42 15.73
C LYS A 130 1.51 10.39 17.23
N LEU A 131 0.88 11.28 17.99
CA LEU A 131 0.97 11.30 19.43
C LEU A 131 0.40 10.01 20.03
N GLU A 132 -0.75 9.52 19.56
CA GLU A 132 -1.31 8.24 20.02
C GLU A 132 -0.33 7.06 19.90
N VAL A 133 0.44 7.00 18.81
CA VAL A 133 1.46 5.95 18.61
C VAL A 133 2.57 6.06 19.66
N ILE A 134 3.03 7.28 19.94
CA ILE A 134 4.05 7.53 20.98
C ILE A 134 3.51 7.19 22.37
N LEU A 135 2.25 7.56 22.66
CA LEU A 135 1.60 7.22 23.93
C LEU A 135 1.45 5.69 24.09
N GLY A 136 1.12 4.96 23.02
CA GLY A 136 1.10 3.51 23.00
C GLY A 136 2.48 2.91 23.35
N TYR A 137 3.56 3.42 22.74
CA TYR A 137 4.93 3.01 23.05
C TYR A 137 5.31 3.27 24.52
N ILE A 138 4.90 4.40 25.10
CA ILE A 138 5.13 4.67 26.52
C ILE A 138 4.31 3.70 27.39
N ALA A 139 3.04 3.46 27.03
CA ALA A 139 2.15 2.57 27.76
C ALA A 139 2.70 1.13 27.83
N GLU A 140 3.44 0.69 26.82
CA GLU A 140 4.13 -0.61 26.82
C GLU A 140 5.14 -0.79 27.95
N LYS A 141 5.65 0.30 28.53
CA LYS A 141 6.55 0.25 29.70
C LYS A 141 5.82 -0.04 31.01
N PHE A 142 4.48 -0.04 30.99
CA PHE A 142 3.64 -0.36 32.13
C PHE A 142 3.05 -1.77 31.97
N GLU A 143 3.27 -2.62 32.96
CA GLU A 143 2.69 -3.96 33.05
C GLU A 143 1.17 -3.92 33.30
N PHE A 144 0.43 -4.81 32.65
CA PHE A 144 -0.97 -5.06 32.98
C PHE A 144 -1.05 -5.81 34.32
N ASN A 145 -1.99 -5.40 35.20
CA ASN A 145 -2.19 -5.92 36.56
C ASN A 145 -1.17 -5.45 37.62
N ARG A 146 -0.45 -4.35 37.36
CA ARG A 146 0.35 -3.67 38.38
C ARG A 146 -0.20 -2.26 38.63
N THR A 147 -0.24 -1.90 39.91
CA THR A 147 -0.52 -0.53 40.35
C THR A 147 0.81 0.20 40.58
N TYR A 148 0.87 1.45 40.14
CA TYR A 148 2.04 2.32 40.23
C TYR A 148 1.70 3.55 41.06
N THR A 149 2.65 3.98 41.88
CA THR A 149 2.61 5.29 42.53
C THR A 149 2.94 6.40 41.54
N GLU A 150 2.56 7.64 41.84
CA GLU A 150 2.93 8.80 41.00
C GLU A 150 4.44 8.92 40.79
N LYS A 151 5.23 8.59 41.82
CA LYS A 151 6.70 8.61 41.76
C LYS A 151 7.24 7.59 40.77
N GLU A 152 6.69 6.38 40.74
CA GLU A 152 7.08 5.34 39.78
C GLU A 152 6.69 5.71 38.35
N VAL A 153 5.48 6.24 38.15
CA VAL A 153 5.03 6.74 36.83
C VAL A 153 5.97 7.83 36.33
N ASN A 154 6.32 8.79 37.19
CA ASN A 154 7.23 9.87 36.83
C ASN A 154 8.63 9.36 36.47
N ALA A 155 9.11 8.34 37.18
CA ALA A 155 10.41 7.73 36.87
C ALA A 155 10.39 7.02 35.51
N ILE A 156 9.32 6.26 35.19
CA ILE A 156 9.19 5.55 33.92
C ILE A 156 9.10 6.53 32.75
N ILE A 157 8.25 7.55 32.85
CA ILE A 157 8.13 8.57 31.80
C ILE A 157 9.41 9.41 31.69
N GLY A 158 10.00 9.77 32.83
CA GLY A 158 11.23 10.58 32.90
C GLY A 158 12.45 9.90 32.28
N ALA A 159 12.49 8.56 32.25
CA ALA A 159 13.51 7.82 31.52
C ALA A 159 13.41 7.97 30.00
N LEU A 160 12.23 8.34 29.47
CA LEU A 160 11.97 8.48 28.04
C LEU A 160 11.96 9.94 27.58
N ASN A 161 11.45 10.86 28.40
CA ASN A 161 11.33 12.27 28.04
C ASN A 161 11.21 13.18 29.28
N PRO A 162 11.80 14.39 29.26
CA PRO A 162 11.70 15.33 30.38
C PRO A 162 10.30 15.93 30.60
N ASP A 163 9.40 15.92 29.60
CA ASP A 163 8.02 16.40 29.76
C ASP A 163 7.12 15.34 30.42
N ILE A 164 7.42 15.05 31.69
CA ILE A 164 6.75 14.01 32.47
C ILE A 164 5.27 14.35 32.66
N SER A 165 4.97 15.59 33.07
CA SER A 165 3.61 15.99 33.41
C SER A 165 2.71 16.05 32.18
N GLY A 166 3.21 16.53 31.03
CA GLY A 166 2.48 16.55 29.77
C GLY A 166 2.12 15.15 29.31
N LEU A 167 3.12 14.28 29.16
CA LEU A 167 2.91 12.90 28.70
C LEU A 167 2.03 12.09 29.65
N ARG A 168 2.15 12.28 30.97
CA ARG A 168 1.28 11.62 31.94
C ARG A 168 -0.19 12.05 31.78
N ARG A 169 -0.44 13.35 31.58
CA ARG A 169 -1.80 13.86 31.32
C ARG A 169 -2.35 13.28 30.02
N ASP A 170 -1.53 13.23 28.98
CA ASP A 170 -1.94 12.74 27.66
C ASP A 170 -2.21 11.22 27.69
N LEU A 171 -1.41 10.43 28.43
CA LEU A 171 -1.65 9.00 28.68
C LEU A 171 -2.98 8.73 29.39
N ILE A 172 -3.37 9.58 30.34
CA ILE A 172 -4.66 9.47 31.02
C ILE A 172 -5.80 9.88 30.08
N SER A 173 -5.65 11.02 29.39
CA SER A 173 -6.65 11.55 28.47
C SER A 173 -6.97 10.56 27.33
N ALA A 174 -5.92 9.91 26.79
CA ALA A 174 -6.02 8.88 25.76
C ALA A 174 -6.38 7.49 26.31
N LYS A 175 -6.68 7.36 27.61
CA LYS A 175 -7.08 6.11 28.29
C LYS A 175 -6.05 4.98 28.22
N TYR A 176 -4.76 5.28 28.09
CA TYR A 176 -3.70 4.29 28.25
C TYR A 176 -3.42 4.01 29.73
N LEU A 177 -3.55 5.02 30.58
CA LEU A 177 -3.43 4.91 32.03
C LEU A 177 -4.71 5.37 32.74
N GLY A 178 -5.08 4.64 33.78
CA GLY A 178 -6.05 5.07 34.79
C GLY A 178 -5.33 5.65 36.00
N ARG A 179 -6.04 6.46 36.78
CA ARG A 179 -5.54 7.10 38.00
C ARG A 179 -6.67 7.24 39.02
N GLU A 180 -6.36 7.05 40.30
CA GLU A 180 -7.25 7.43 41.39
C GLU A 180 -7.43 8.96 41.46
N LYS A 181 -8.59 9.42 41.96
CA LYS A 181 -8.90 10.86 42.03
C LYS A 181 -7.91 11.66 42.88
N ASP A 182 -7.33 11.03 43.89
CA ASP A 182 -6.31 11.61 44.77
C ASP A 182 -4.88 11.48 44.22
N GLY A 183 -4.66 10.70 43.16
CA GLY A 183 -3.33 10.39 42.61
C GLY A 183 -2.47 9.42 43.38
N SER A 184 -3.04 8.74 44.37
CA SER A 184 -2.34 7.72 45.13
C SER A 184 -1.90 6.56 44.25
N ALA A 185 -2.65 6.25 43.19
CA ALA A 185 -2.45 5.08 42.34
C ALA A 185 -2.72 5.35 40.86
N TYR A 186 -1.97 4.64 40.02
CA TYR A 186 -2.06 4.60 38.56
C TYR A 186 -2.01 3.15 38.08
N TRP A 187 -2.65 2.83 36.95
CA TRP A 187 -2.60 1.49 36.36
C TRP A 187 -2.75 1.56 34.84
N ARG A 188 -2.20 0.57 34.13
CA ARG A 188 -2.42 0.46 32.69
C ARG A 188 -3.82 -0.07 32.40
N VAL A 189 -4.55 0.62 31.53
CA VAL A 189 -5.88 0.23 31.09
C VAL A 189 -5.75 -0.74 29.92
N LYS A 190 -6.50 -1.85 29.96
CA LYS A 190 -6.71 -2.69 28.78
C LYS A 190 -7.70 -1.94 27.89
N GLY A 191 -7.25 -1.41 26.75
CA GLY A 191 -8.15 -0.82 25.78
C GLY A 191 -9.23 -1.84 25.40
N GLU A 192 -10.49 -1.41 25.32
CA GLU A 192 -11.50 -2.18 24.60
C GLU A 192 -11.02 -2.24 23.15
N GLY A 193 -10.62 -3.44 22.72
CA GLY A 193 -10.07 -3.69 21.39
C GLY A 193 -11.08 -3.47 20.28
#